data_AF-A0A8S3AQN3-F1
#
_entry.id   AF-A0A8S3AQN3-F1
#
_cell.length_a   1.000
_cell.length_b   1.000
_cell.length_c   1.000
_cell.angle_alpha   90.00
_cell.angle_beta   90.00
_cell.angle_gamma   90.00
#
_symmetry.space_group_name_H-M   'P 1'
#
loop_
_entity.id
_entity.type
_entity.pdbx_description
1 polymer ?
#
loop_
_entity_poly.entity_id
_entity_poly.type
_entity_poly.pdbx_seq_one_letter_code
_entity_poly.pdbx_strand_id
1 'polypeptide(L)' 'EEGIPYTVKVKTGDKSDAGTSAHAHIRLVGRKGRQTRLVPLELMQKRRFERGKVETFSLQEPDIGDLDAVEIEHDGETEA' A
#
# COMPACT_ATOMS: atom_id res chain seq x y z
N GLU A 1 14.86 11.44 12.54
CA GLU A 1 14.08 12.32 11.65
C GLU A 1 12.61 12.01 11.86
N GLU A 2 11.79 13.03 12.02
CA GLU A 2 10.34 12.88 12.16
C GLU A 2 9.78 12.60 10.75
N GLY A 3 9.04 11.51 10.57
CA GLY A 3 8.45 11.18 9.26
C GLY A 3 7.42 12.23 8.83
N ILE A 4 7.08 12.26 7.54
CA ILE A 4 5.95 13.02 7.01
C ILE A 4 4.76 12.09 6.75
N PRO A 5 3.51 12.61 6.79
CA PRO A 5 2.33 11.81 6.51
C PRO A 5 2.18 11.57 5.00
N TYR A 6 1.95 10.33 4.60
CA TYR A 6 1.52 9.95 3.25
C TYR A 6 0.10 9.40 3.28
N THR A 7 -0.73 9.84 2.33
CA THR A 7 -2.05 9.25 2.07
C THR A 7 -1.99 8.38 0.83
N VAL A 8 -2.12 7.08 1.00
CA VAL A 8 -2.14 6.10 -0.09
C VAL A 8 -3.57 5.66 -0.33
N LYS A 9 -4.06 5.78 -1.56
CA LYS A 9 -5.39 5.28 -1.97
C LYS A 9 -5.21 4.13 -2.93
N VAL A 10 -5.66 2.95 -2.55
CA VAL A 10 -5.64 1.75 -3.40
C VAL A 10 -7.04 1.53 -3.92
N LYS A 11 -7.18 1.39 -5.24
CA LYS A 11 -8.43 0.95 -5.86
C LYS A 11 -8.25 -0.47 -6.38
N THR A 12 -8.97 -1.40 -5.77
CA THR A 12 -9.01 -2.78 -6.25
C THR A 12 -9.85 -2.85 -7.53
N GLY A 13 -9.40 -3.62 -8.52
CA GLY A 13 -10.13 -3.80 -9.78
C GLY A 13 -11.54 -4.38 -9.57
N ASP A 14 -12.44 -4.17 -10.54
CA ASP A 14 -13.83 -4.66 -10.49
C ASP A 14 -14.09 -5.89 -11.40
N LYS A 15 -13.01 -6.54 -11.87
CA LYS A 15 -13.14 -7.82 -12.57
C LYS A 15 -13.44 -8.94 -11.57
N SER A 16 -14.06 -10.02 -12.04
CA SER A 16 -14.21 -11.25 -11.25
C SER A 16 -12.85 -11.66 -10.66
N ASP A 17 -12.87 -12.10 -9.40
CA ASP A 17 -11.70 -12.57 -8.66
C ASP A 17 -10.56 -11.54 -8.49
N ALA A 18 -10.85 -10.24 -8.64
CA ALA A 18 -9.87 -9.17 -8.43
C ALA A 18 -9.62 -8.82 -6.95
N GLY A 19 -10.42 -9.33 -6.02
CA GLY A 19 -10.23 -9.11 -4.59
C GLY A 19 -9.25 -10.10 -3.96
N THR A 20 -8.65 -9.75 -2.84
CA THR A 20 -7.71 -10.62 -2.12
C THR A 20 -7.75 -10.39 -0.61
N SER A 21 -7.47 -11.43 0.18
CA SER A 21 -7.22 -11.33 1.63
C SER A 21 -5.73 -11.31 1.98
N ALA A 22 -4.84 -11.42 0.99
CA ALA A 22 -3.39 -11.40 1.17
C ALA A 22 -2.87 -10.16 1.91
N HIS A 23 -1.75 -10.29 2.61
CA HIS A 23 -1.09 -9.15 3.23
C HIS A 23 -0.28 -8.41 2.17
N ALA A 24 -0.73 -7.21 1.81
CA ALA A 24 -0.02 -6.35 0.88
C ALA A 24 0.90 -5.36 1.61
N HIS A 25 2.01 -5.03 0.99
CA HIS A 25 2.96 -4.03 1.45
C HIS A 25 3.27 -3.04 0.33
N ILE A 26 3.74 -1.86 0.72
CA ILE A 26 4.10 -0.78 -0.19
C ILE A 26 5.48 -0.23 0.15
N ARG A 27 6.25 0.13 -0.87
CA ARG A 27 7.42 1.00 -0.76
C ARG A 27 7.29 2.18 -1.71
N LEU A 28 7.51 3.39 -1.19
CA LEU A 28 7.55 4.59 -2.00
C LEU A 28 9.02 4.90 -2.32
N VAL A 29 9.31 5.11 -3.61
CA VAL A 29 10.65 5.43 -4.10
C VAL A 29 10.62 6.84 -4.68
N GLY A 30 11.43 7.73 -4.13
CA GLY A 30 11.57 9.11 -4.56
C GLY A 30 12.74 9.32 -5.51
N ARG A 31 12.74 10.47 -6.18
CA ARG A 31 13.82 10.89 -7.08
C ARG A 31 15.13 10.95 -6.29
N LYS A 32 16.22 10.48 -6.92
CA LYS A 32 17.57 10.35 -6.32
C LYS A 32 17.73 9.20 -5.32
N GLY A 33 16.87 8.19 -5.37
CA GLY A 33 17.07 6.91 -4.67
C GLY A 33 16.72 6.91 -3.18
N ARG A 34 16.03 7.95 -2.69
CA ARG A 34 15.42 7.91 -1.35
C ARG A 34 14.20 7.00 -1.40
N GLN A 35 14.01 6.18 -0.37
CA GLN A 35 12.87 5.26 -0.32
C GLN A 35 12.39 5.09 1.13
N THR A 36 11.11 4.78 1.28
CA THR A 36 10.56 4.35 2.57
C THR A 36 11.03 2.93 2.89
N ARG A 37 10.73 2.47 4.10
CA ARG A 37 10.75 1.02 4.34
C ARG A 37 9.65 0.35 3.54
N LEU A 38 9.67 -0.98 3.53
CA LEU A 38 8.51 -1.75 3.12
C LEU A 38 7.47 -1.65 4.25
N VAL A 39 6.32 -1.04 3.97
CA VAL A 39 5.29 -0.74 4.96
C VAL A 39 4.05 -1.60 4.70
N PRO A 40 3.48 -2.27 5.71
CA PRO A 40 2.26 -3.05 5.53
C PRO A 40 1.06 -2.13 5.24
N LEU A 41 0.24 -2.52 4.27
CA LEU A 41 -1.04 -1.88 3.98
C LEU A 41 -2.13 -2.51 4.85
N GLU A 42 -2.13 -2.14 6.13
CA GLU A 42 -3.09 -2.65 7.11
C GLU A 42 -4.28 -1.71 7.32
N LEU A 43 -5.45 -2.31 7.47
CA LEU A 43 -6.66 -1.64 7.96
C LEU A 43 -7.12 -2.36 9.22
N MET A 44 -7.77 -1.61 10.11
CA MET A 44 -8.46 -2.19 11.28
C MET A 44 -9.59 -3.14 10.88
N GLN A 45 -10.05 -3.05 9.63
CA GLN A 45 -11.11 -3.89 9.07
C GLN A 45 -10.51 -5.24 8.64
N LYS A 46 -11.18 -6.34 8.98
CA LYS A 46 -10.74 -7.70 8.61
C LYS A 46 -10.76 -7.96 7.10
N ARG A 47 -11.63 -7.27 6.37
CA ARG A 47 -11.71 -7.36 4.90
C ARG A 47 -11.00 -6.17 4.29
N ARG A 48 -10.05 -6.45 3.41
CA ARG A 48 -9.18 -5.49 2.73
C ARG A 48 -9.08 -5.89 1.27
N PHE A 49 -8.80 -4.92 0.40
CA PHE A 49 -8.67 -5.12 -1.04
C PHE A 49 -9.87 -5.86 -1.65
N GLU A 50 -11.08 -5.44 -1.25
CA GLU A 50 -12.31 -6.00 -1.81
C GLU A 50 -12.52 -5.48 -3.23
N ARG A 51 -13.03 -6.35 -4.12
CA ARG A 51 -13.32 -6.01 -5.51
C ARG A 51 -14.09 -4.69 -5.63
N GLY A 52 -13.59 -3.78 -6.48
CA GLY A 52 -14.21 -2.49 -6.77
C GLY A 52 -14.16 -1.47 -5.62
N LYS A 53 -13.56 -1.81 -4.47
CA LYS A 53 -13.41 -0.88 -3.35
C LYS A 53 -12.20 0.03 -3.52
N VAL A 54 -12.28 1.15 -2.80
CA VAL A 54 -11.17 2.07 -2.61
C VAL A 54 -10.86 2.11 -1.13
N GLU A 55 -9.66 1.69 -0.79
CA GLU A 55 -9.13 1.73 0.57
C GLU A 55 -8.13 2.89 0.69
N THR A 56 -8.10 3.55 1.85
CA THR A 56 -7.16 4.65 2.15
C THR A 56 -6.31 4.27 3.35
N PHE A 57 -5.00 4.42 3.19
CA PHE A 57 -3.98 4.12 4.20
C PHE A 57 -3.21 5.40 4.54
N SER A 58 -2.91 5.57 5.82
CA SER A 58 -2.10 6.68 6.33
C SER A 58 -0.76 6.13 6.82
N LEU A 59 0.33 6.57 6.20
CA LEU A 59 1.69 6.14 6.54
C LEU A 59 2.48 7.31 7.14
N GLN A 60 3.38 7.01 8.07
CA GLN A 60 4.33 7.99 8.61
C GLN A 60 5.75 7.52 8.29
N GLU A 61 6.37 8.10 7.25
CA GLU A 61 7.66 7.64 6.73
C GLU A 61 8.58 8.83 6.39
N PRO A 62 9.89 8.64 6.19
CA PRO A 62 10.79 9.72 5.81
C PRO A 62 10.34 10.43 4.53
N ASP A 63 10.69 11.72 4.40
CA ASP A 63 10.44 12.48 3.18
C ASP A 63 11.31 11.95 2.02
N ILE A 64 10.65 11.33 1.03
CA ILE A 64 11.28 10.81 -0.17
C ILE A 64 11.50 11.88 -1.25
N GLY A 65 10.97 13.09 -1.05
CA GLY A 65 10.90 14.14 -2.07
C GLY A 65 9.86 13.81 -3.14
N ASP A 66 10.17 14.12 -4.40
CA ASP A 66 9.29 13.81 -5.52
C ASP A 66 9.19 12.29 -5.72
N LEU A 67 7.97 11.75 -5.71
CA LEU A 67 7.71 10.34 -6.01
C LEU A 67 8.18 9.99 -7.43
N ASP A 68 8.93 8.90 -7.56
CA ASP A 68 9.43 8.36 -8.83
C ASP A 68 8.77 7.02 -9.17
N ALA A 69 8.66 6.13 -8.17
CA ALA A 69 8.01 4.82 -8.33
C ALA A 69 7.30 4.36 -7.06
N VAL A 70 6.38 3.42 -7.23
CA VAL A 70 5.70 2.70 -6.14
C VAL A 70 5.90 1.21 -6.37
N GLU A 71 6.42 0.53 -5.35
CA GLU A 71 6.54 -0.93 -5.33
C GLU A 71 5.42 -1.49 -4.45
N ILE A 72 4.70 -2.48 -4.95
CA ILE A 72 3.66 -3.21 -4.21
C ILE A 72 4.00 -4.69 -4.25
N GLU A 73 3.96 -5.33 -3.10
CA GLU A 73 4.14 -6.78 -2.95
C GLU A 73 3.04 -7.37 -2.07
N HIS A 74 2.81 -8.67 -2.20
CA HIS A 74 1.92 -9.43 -1.34
C HIS A 74 2.50 -10.81 -1.06
N ASP A 75 2.13 -11.40 0.07
CA ASP A 75 2.55 -12.77 0.44
C ASP A 75 1.88 -13.86 -0.40
N GLY A 76 0.74 -13.55 -1.03
CA GLY A 76 -0.03 -14.50 -1.84
C GLY A 76 -0.82 -15.50 -1.00
N GLU A 77 -0.83 -15.34 0.34
CA GLU A 77 -1.59 -16.18 1.24
C GLU A 77 -2.98 -15.58 1.45
N THR A 78 -3.99 -16.22 0.86
CA THR A 78 -5.38 -15.84 1.08
C THR A 78 -5.98 -16.68 2.19
N GLU A 79 -6.60 -16.04 3.19
CA GLU A 79 -7.47 -16.73 4.14
C GLU A 79 -8.64 -17.41 3.39
N ALA A 80 -8.93 -18.67 3.75
CA ALA A 80 -10.01 -19.48 3.17
C ALA A 80 -11.40 -19.10 3.70
#